data_AF-A0A1B9HSN9-F1
#
_entry.id   AF-A0A1B9HSN9-F1
#
_cell.length_a   1.000
_cell.length_b   1.000
_cell.length_c   1.000
_cell.angle_alpha   90.00
_cell.angle_beta   90.00
_cell.angle_gamma   90.00
#
_symmetry.space_group_name_H-M   'P 1'
#
loop_
_entity.id
_entity.type
_entity.pdbx_description
1 polymer ?
#
loop_
_entity_poly.entity_id
_entity_poly.type
_entity_poly.pdbx_seq_one_letter_code
_entity_poly.pdbx_strand_id
1 'polypeptide(L)'
;MAHLASLSKEELIAKIQFLENAAKSKQPSSEDSIQSTEASTSMIDKDDELNRSKPILDENGKPLRKHARKAIRKNDKPFNFNSYPTRHIALMISYYGWPYCGLALQPPLPGMPNVQTVESELLKALEKTKLIEVGKGLEGCGYSRCGRTDRGVSGEGQVVNLWVRSLRTPNDGGEELPLEIGYKEPKEPINMVSKLEVDDDDDGESEESKKKLNKSKEKVDNSKISEYPYPKLLNGVLPPSIRILAWSPLKEEFDSRFSCLYRHYKYAFHLKTTPLSKPLNLELMRKASNYLIGENDHRNFCKLDGSKQINNHKRTILKAYFENEINENNEERIDENKKIIFNLIGTAFLWHQVRHIISILFLIGSELEKPEIIKDLLNVNKFPSKPLYNMGDGLPLTLHECSYEKILLDWRFSGYDGNWKNLSIEKKNELYKFAMNGRESFERNLLNLSQQAELKSWQINGSLRKLHQIYGGLNTLQKDKENQIIYPLGGGEINISHQYTKLENRHRGETPQVVNEKWRIAKGRTGLKGKKGEKENLVESVQDEDE
;
A
#
# COMPACT_ATOMS: atom_id res chain seq x y z
N MET A 1 30.93 -7.65 -20.19
CA MET A 1 30.94 -8.56 -19.01
C MET A 1 32.00 -9.67 -19.17
N ALA A 2 32.08 -10.37 -20.32
CA ALA A 2 33.08 -11.44 -20.53
C ALA A 2 34.57 -10.99 -20.49
N HIS A 3 34.87 -9.74 -20.84
CA HIS A 3 36.25 -9.21 -20.88
C HIS A 3 36.81 -8.80 -19.49
N LEU A 4 35.96 -8.70 -18.46
CA LEU A 4 36.41 -8.32 -17.11
C LEU A 4 36.87 -9.52 -16.29
N ALA A 5 36.44 -10.73 -16.66
CA ALA A 5 36.80 -11.97 -15.98
C ALA A 5 38.19 -12.52 -16.35
N SER A 6 38.82 -11.96 -17.39
CA SER A 6 40.13 -12.38 -17.90
C SER A 6 41.29 -11.46 -17.49
N LEU A 7 41.03 -10.41 -16.69
CA LEU A 7 42.04 -9.45 -16.26
C LEU A 7 42.70 -9.92 -14.96
N SER A 8 44.02 -9.72 -14.87
CA SER A 8 44.77 -9.94 -13.64
C SER A 8 44.35 -8.95 -12.54
N LYS A 9 44.68 -9.29 -11.29
CA LYS A 9 44.33 -8.46 -10.12
C LYS A 9 44.97 -7.07 -10.23
N GLU A 10 46.20 -6.98 -10.72
CA GLU A 10 46.90 -5.70 -10.91
C GLU A 10 46.21 -4.83 -11.98
N GLU A 11 45.76 -5.42 -13.09
CA GLU A 11 45.06 -4.70 -14.16
C GLU A 11 43.68 -4.19 -13.73
N LEU A 12 42.97 -4.98 -12.92
CA LEU A 12 41.70 -4.57 -12.32
C LEU A 12 41.88 -3.38 -11.38
N ILE A 13 42.93 -3.40 -10.54
CA ILE A 13 43.24 -2.30 -9.62
C ILE A 13 43.61 -1.03 -10.41
N ALA A 14 44.46 -1.14 -11.44
CA ALA A 14 44.82 -0.01 -12.29
C ALA A 14 43.60 0.59 -13.01
N LYS A 15 42.67 -0.26 -13.46
CA LYS A 15 41.43 0.18 -14.12
C LYS A 15 40.47 0.88 -13.15
N ILE A 16 40.37 0.41 -11.91
CA ILE A 16 39.57 1.04 -10.86
C ILE A 16 40.16 2.40 -10.50
N GLN A 17 41.47 2.50 -10.29
CA GLN A 17 42.15 3.78 -10.00
C GLN A 17 41.98 4.80 -11.13
N PHE A 18 42.06 4.35 -12.38
CA PHE A 18 41.80 5.22 -13.54
C PHE A 18 40.35 5.77 -13.55
N LEU A 19 39.37 4.92 -13.24
CA LEU A 19 37.96 5.32 -13.19
C LEU A 19 37.66 6.24 -11.99
N GLU A 20 38.30 6.02 -10.84
CA GLU A 20 38.18 6.89 -9.66
C GLU A 20 38.78 8.28 -9.92
N ASN A 21 39.93 8.35 -10.60
CA ASN A 21 40.54 9.63 -10.97
C ASN A 21 39.70 10.38 -12.02
N ALA A 22 39.12 9.66 -12.99
CA ALA A 22 38.20 10.25 -13.95
C ALA A 22 36.90 10.77 -13.27
N ALA A 23 36.43 10.10 -12.23
CA ALA A 23 35.27 10.54 -11.45
C ALA A 23 35.56 11.79 -10.59
N LYS A 24 36.78 11.89 -10.01
CA LYS A 24 37.22 13.06 -9.24
C LYS A 24 37.37 14.32 -10.11
N SER A 25 37.72 14.18 -11.38
CA SER A 25 37.83 15.31 -12.33
C SER A 25 36.49 15.91 -12.79
N LYS A 26 35.34 15.32 -12.40
CA LYS A 26 33.99 15.72 -12.85
C LYS A 26 33.11 16.38 -11.77
N GLN A 27 33.68 16.77 -10.63
CA GLN A 27 32.98 17.55 -9.60
C GLN A 27 33.43 19.03 -9.68
N PRO A 28 32.52 20.02 -9.75
CA PRO A 28 32.90 21.43 -9.72
C PRO A 28 33.33 21.82 -8.30
N SER A 29 34.45 22.54 -8.22
CA SER A 29 35.02 23.10 -7.00
C SER A 29 34.12 24.19 -6.40
N SER A 30 33.72 24.01 -5.15
CA SER A 30 33.13 25.06 -4.31
C SER A 30 34.10 25.41 -3.18
N GLU A 31 34.83 26.51 -3.34
CA GLU A 31 35.39 27.28 -2.23
C GLU A 31 35.00 28.73 -2.50
N ASP A 32 34.10 29.26 -1.67
CA ASP A 32 34.28 30.61 -1.12
C ASP A 32 33.45 30.77 0.16
N SER A 33 34.02 31.61 1.02
CA SER A 33 33.88 31.76 2.47
C SER A 33 32.51 32.18 3.02
N ILE A 34 32.31 31.83 4.30
CA ILE A 34 31.27 32.28 5.21
C ILE A 34 31.43 33.77 5.55
N GLN A 35 30.37 34.56 5.42
CA GLN A 35 30.10 35.72 6.29
C GLN A 35 28.61 35.81 6.63
N SER A 36 28.36 36.03 7.92
CA SER A 36 27.08 36.20 8.61
C SER A 36 26.37 37.51 8.25
N THR A 37 25.04 37.49 8.10
CA THR A 37 24.13 38.54 8.66
C THR A 37 22.67 38.09 8.63
N GLU A 38 21.93 38.59 9.61
CA GLU A 38 20.53 38.36 9.95
C GLU A 38 19.50 38.90 8.93
N ALA A 39 18.30 38.34 9.01
CA ALA A 39 16.98 38.89 8.67
C ALA A 39 16.87 40.04 7.65
N SER A 40 16.23 39.81 6.50
CA SER A 40 15.13 40.66 6.00
C SER A 40 14.45 40.14 4.71
N THR A 41 13.13 40.27 4.76
CA THR A 41 12.08 40.40 3.74
C THR A 41 12.48 40.71 2.28
N SER A 42 11.78 40.03 1.36
CA SER A 42 11.42 40.45 -0.01
C SER A 42 12.51 41.01 -0.94
N MET A 43 13.03 40.18 -1.86
CA MET A 43 13.37 40.62 -3.22
C MET A 43 13.13 39.46 -4.21
N ILE A 44 12.38 39.78 -5.26
CA ILE A 44 12.18 38.95 -6.46
C ILE A 44 13.48 39.03 -7.26
N ASP A 45 14.08 37.87 -7.56
CA ASP A 45 15.32 37.76 -8.34
C ASP A 45 15.17 38.38 -9.74
N LYS A 46 15.93 39.44 -10.00
CA LYS A 46 16.17 40.01 -11.35
C LYS A 46 17.07 39.13 -12.22
N ASP A 47 17.65 38.07 -11.67
CA ASP A 47 18.57 37.17 -12.38
C ASP A 47 17.86 36.14 -13.27
N ASP A 48 16.54 35.93 -13.09
CA ASP A 48 15.76 34.99 -13.91
C ASP A 48 15.33 35.58 -15.28
N GLU A 49 15.46 36.91 -15.47
CA GLU A 49 15.21 37.58 -16.75
C GLU A 49 16.42 37.52 -17.69
N LEU A 50 17.64 37.61 -17.15
CA LEU A 50 18.89 37.56 -17.93
C LEU A 50 19.21 36.17 -18.48
N ASN A 51 18.67 35.09 -17.90
CA ASN A 51 18.84 33.72 -18.43
C ASN A 51 17.80 33.33 -19.50
N ARG A 52 16.73 34.11 -19.71
CA ARG A 52 15.69 33.81 -20.74
C ARG A 52 16.10 34.17 -22.17
N SER A 53 17.18 34.94 -22.33
CA SER A 53 17.67 35.48 -23.61
C SER A 53 18.68 34.57 -24.33
N LYS A 54 19.17 33.48 -23.70
CA LYS A 54 20.07 32.53 -24.37
C LYS A 54 19.30 31.52 -25.24
N PRO A 55 19.66 31.33 -26.52
CA PRO A 55 19.00 30.36 -27.39
C PRO A 55 19.31 28.93 -26.94
N ILE A 56 18.27 28.12 -26.72
CA ILE A 56 18.44 26.67 -26.47
C ILE A 56 19.00 26.03 -27.75
N LEU A 57 20.16 25.38 -27.66
CA LEU A 57 20.87 24.79 -28.79
C LEU A 57 20.58 23.28 -28.91
N ASP A 58 20.69 22.73 -30.12
CA ASP A 58 20.67 21.29 -30.39
C ASP A 58 22.06 20.65 -30.18
N GLU A 59 22.14 19.32 -30.34
CA GLU A 59 23.38 18.53 -30.21
C GLU A 59 24.50 18.95 -31.18
N ASN A 60 24.17 19.75 -32.20
CA ASN A 60 25.11 20.29 -33.19
C ASN A 60 25.36 21.80 -33.00
N GLY A 61 24.95 22.38 -31.85
CA GLY A 61 25.18 23.77 -31.50
C GLY A 61 24.29 24.77 -32.24
N LYS A 62 23.23 24.33 -32.92
CA LYS A 62 22.29 25.22 -33.64
C LYS A 62 21.10 25.60 -32.77
N PRO A 63 20.57 26.84 -32.86
CA PRO A 63 19.37 27.23 -32.13
C PRO A 63 18.17 26.34 -32.51
N LEU A 64 17.55 25.72 -31.51
CA LEU A 64 16.34 24.91 -31.69
C LEU A 64 15.25 25.71 -32.42
N ARG A 65 14.42 25.06 -33.24
CA ARG A 65 13.30 25.75 -33.90
C ARG A 65 12.28 26.27 -32.86
N LYS A 66 11.56 27.36 -33.18
CA LYS A 66 10.59 28.03 -32.29
C LYS A 66 9.60 27.05 -31.63
N HIS A 67 9.11 26.07 -32.38
CA HIS A 67 8.23 25.03 -31.85
C HIS A 67 8.90 24.08 -30.84
N ALA A 68 10.15 23.69 -31.09
CA ALA A 68 10.92 22.84 -30.17
C ALA A 68 11.30 23.58 -28.88
N ARG A 69 11.74 24.85 -28.99
CA ARG A 69 11.95 25.73 -27.82
C ARG A 69 10.67 25.90 -26.99
N LYS A 70 9.52 26.08 -27.65
CA LYS A 70 8.22 26.25 -26.99
C LYS A 70 7.74 24.96 -26.31
N ALA A 71 8.04 23.78 -26.86
CA ALA A 71 7.74 22.49 -26.25
C ALA A 71 8.57 22.23 -24.98
N ILE A 72 9.87 22.53 -25.01
CA ILE A 72 10.78 22.41 -23.86
C ILE A 72 10.35 23.39 -22.75
N ARG A 73 10.19 24.67 -23.07
CA ARG A 73 9.74 25.70 -22.12
C ARG A 73 8.34 25.45 -21.54
N LYS A 74 7.47 24.70 -22.24
CA LYS A 74 6.14 24.30 -21.73
C LYS A 74 6.25 23.17 -20.70
N ASN A 75 7.25 22.30 -20.82
CA ASN A 75 7.51 21.24 -19.85
C ASN A 75 8.28 21.73 -18.61
N ASP A 76 9.02 22.84 -18.71
CA ASP A 76 9.80 23.41 -17.60
C ASP A 76 8.98 24.28 -16.63
N LYS A 77 7.74 24.65 -16.95
CA LYS A 77 6.91 25.42 -16.00
C LYS A 77 6.50 24.52 -14.83
N PRO A 78 6.89 24.83 -13.58
CA PRO A 78 6.48 24.06 -12.42
C PRO A 78 4.96 24.09 -12.30
N PHE A 79 4.38 22.93 -12.00
CA PHE A 79 2.93 22.83 -11.82
C PHE A 79 2.55 23.47 -10.48
N ASN A 80 1.75 24.54 -10.53
CA ASN A 80 1.29 25.24 -9.34
C ASN A 80 0.05 24.55 -8.76
N PHE A 81 0.20 23.86 -7.63
CA PHE A 81 -0.91 23.22 -6.91
C PHE A 81 -1.87 24.23 -6.27
N ASN A 82 -1.40 25.42 -5.86
CA ASN A 82 -2.21 26.43 -5.17
C ASN A 82 -3.27 27.06 -6.09
N SER A 83 -3.09 26.96 -7.41
CA SER A 83 -4.06 27.48 -8.38
C SER A 83 -5.23 26.52 -8.64
N TYR A 84 -5.28 25.35 -8.01
CA TYR A 84 -6.35 24.38 -8.24
C TYR A 84 -7.16 24.14 -6.95
N PRO A 85 -8.48 23.96 -7.06
CA PRO A 85 -9.29 23.51 -5.94
C PRO A 85 -8.87 22.09 -5.54
N THR A 86 -9.11 21.73 -4.28
CA THR A 86 -8.96 20.36 -3.79
C THR A 86 -10.27 19.84 -3.25
N ARG A 87 -10.46 18.53 -3.32
CA ARG A 87 -11.66 17.84 -2.83
C ARG A 87 -11.26 16.69 -1.93
N HIS A 88 -12.05 16.47 -0.87
CA HIS A 88 -11.89 15.30 -0.01
C HIS A 88 -12.64 14.11 -0.59
N ILE A 89 -11.93 13.01 -0.82
CA ILE A 89 -12.50 11.81 -1.42
C ILE A 89 -12.13 10.55 -0.63
N ALA A 90 -12.95 9.52 -0.77
CA ALA A 90 -12.61 8.14 -0.46
C ALA A 90 -12.34 7.34 -1.74
N LEU A 91 -11.38 6.41 -1.68
CA LEU A 91 -11.07 5.46 -2.74
C LEU A 91 -11.24 4.03 -2.22
N MET A 92 -11.88 3.19 -3.04
CA MET A 92 -11.92 1.75 -2.83
C MET A 92 -10.80 1.09 -3.65
N ILE A 93 -9.93 0.34 -2.98
CA ILE A 93 -8.71 -0.22 -3.53
C ILE A 93 -8.73 -1.74 -3.38
N SER A 94 -8.39 -2.42 -4.48
CA SER A 94 -8.11 -3.85 -4.53
C SER A 94 -6.65 -4.09 -4.93
N TYR A 95 -6.00 -5.06 -4.31
CA TYR A 95 -4.61 -5.41 -4.58
C TYR A 95 -4.26 -6.83 -4.16
N TYR A 96 -3.32 -7.43 -4.88
CA TYR A 96 -2.66 -8.66 -4.46
C TYR A 96 -1.52 -8.32 -3.50
N GLY A 97 -1.52 -8.88 -2.29
CA GLY A 97 -0.55 -8.55 -1.25
C GLY A 97 0.82 -9.19 -1.42
N TRP A 98 0.89 -10.30 -2.16
CA TRP A 98 2.10 -11.12 -2.32
C TRP A 98 3.39 -10.45 -2.82
N PRO A 99 3.42 -9.39 -3.67
CA PRO A 99 4.65 -8.78 -4.14
C PRO A 99 5.07 -7.62 -3.21
N TYR A 100 4.26 -7.30 -2.20
CA TYR A 100 4.40 -6.12 -1.37
C TYR A 100 4.67 -6.49 0.08
N CYS A 101 5.42 -5.64 0.78
CA CYS A 101 5.67 -5.78 2.21
C CYS A 101 4.53 -5.17 3.04
N GLY A 102 3.29 -5.47 2.65
CA GLY A 102 2.06 -4.98 3.27
C GLY A 102 1.53 -3.70 2.62
N LEU A 103 0.39 -3.21 3.13
CA LEU A 103 -0.21 -1.98 2.64
C LEU A 103 0.64 -0.76 3.00
N ALA A 104 0.96 -0.63 4.29
CA ALA A 104 1.44 0.62 4.85
C ALA A 104 2.86 0.99 4.39
N LEU A 105 3.05 2.25 3.99
CA LEU A 105 4.35 2.83 3.70
C LEU A 105 5.29 2.66 4.91
N GLN A 106 6.54 2.29 4.62
CA GLN A 106 7.58 2.13 5.62
C GLN A 106 8.64 3.21 5.42
N PRO A 107 9.19 3.77 6.51
CA PRO A 107 10.27 4.74 6.40
C PRO A 107 11.51 4.09 5.78
N PRO A 108 12.29 4.85 5.00
CA PRO A 108 13.56 4.35 4.46
C PRO A 108 14.50 4.01 5.61
N LEU A 109 15.22 2.89 5.48
CA LEU A 109 16.24 2.47 6.43
C LEU A 109 17.63 2.79 5.85
N PRO A 110 18.56 3.38 6.63
CA PRO A 110 19.89 3.72 6.13
C PRO A 110 20.60 2.51 5.53
N GLY A 111 21.13 2.66 4.31
CA GLY A 111 21.89 1.60 3.62
C GLY A 111 21.05 0.44 3.07
N MET A 112 19.71 0.49 3.17
CA MET A 112 18.82 -0.52 2.60
C MET A 112 17.92 0.05 1.50
N PRO A 113 17.60 -0.75 0.47
CA PRO A 113 16.69 -0.32 -0.58
C PRO A 113 15.29 -0.07 -0.01
N ASN A 114 14.58 0.88 -0.61
CA ASN A 114 13.20 1.17 -0.24
C ASN A 114 12.32 -0.06 -0.43
N VAL A 115 11.56 -0.36 0.62
CA VAL A 115 10.64 -1.49 0.63
C VAL A 115 9.41 -1.14 -0.20
N GLN A 116 9.05 -2.02 -1.14
CA GLN A 116 7.86 -1.83 -1.94
C GLN A 116 6.60 -2.22 -1.15
N THR A 117 5.72 -1.24 -0.96
CA THR A 117 4.41 -1.41 -0.29
C THR A 117 3.30 -0.91 -1.22
N VAL A 118 2.06 -1.30 -0.96
CA VAL A 118 0.92 -0.82 -1.77
C VAL A 118 0.80 0.71 -1.71
N GLU A 119 0.98 1.30 -0.52
CA GLU A 119 1.00 2.74 -0.35
C GLU A 119 2.15 3.44 -1.06
N SER A 120 3.32 2.80 -1.18
CA SER A 120 4.44 3.37 -1.94
C SER A 120 4.11 3.50 -3.43
N GLU A 121 3.40 2.53 -4.01
CA GLU A 121 2.95 2.59 -5.41
C GLU A 121 1.77 3.56 -5.58
N LEU A 122 0.86 3.61 -4.61
CA LEU A 122 -0.24 4.58 -4.60
C LEU A 122 0.27 6.02 -4.52
N LEU A 123 1.26 6.29 -3.66
CA LEU A 123 1.90 7.60 -3.54
C LEU A 123 2.53 8.03 -4.87
N LYS A 124 3.35 7.17 -5.48
CA LYS A 124 3.94 7.42 -6.82
C LYS A 124 2.87 7.72 -7.87
N ALA A 125 1.76 6.99 -7.86
CA ALA A 125 0.66 7.19 -8.80
C ALA A 125 -0.04 8.54 -8.58
N LEU A 126 -0.34 8.91 -7.33
CA LEU A 126 -0.96 10.18 -6.97
C LEU A 126 -0.08 11.38 -7.34
N GLU A 127 1.23 11.29 -7.10
CA GLU A 127 2.21 12.31 -7.46
C GLU A 127 2.37 12.42 -8.98
N LYS A 128 2.54 11.30 -9.68
CA LYS A 128 2.71 11.27 -11.15
C LYS A 128 1.49 11.83 -11.90
N THR A 129 0.30 11.63 -11.34
CA THR A 129 -0.96 12.17 -11.90
C THR A 129 -1.27 13.59 -11.46
N LYS A 130 -0.39 14.19 -10.64
CA LYS A 130 -0.55 15.53 -10.06
C LYS A 130 -1.86 15.68 -9.30
N LEU A 131 -2.35 14.60 -8.67
CA LEU A 131 -3.51 14.65 -7.77
C LEU A 131 -3.09 15.17 -6.39
N ILE A 132 -1.85 14.92 -5.99
CA ILE A 132 -1.21 15.46 -4.80
C ILE A 132 0.15 16.05 -5.15
N GLU A 133 0.65 16.91 -4.28
CA GLU A 133 1.94 17.58 -4.44
C GLU A 133 3.11 16.63 -4.16
N VAL A 134 4.10 16.66 -5.05
CA VAL A 134 5.29 15.80 -4.99
C VAL A 134 6.12 16.15 -3.75
N GLY A 135 6.54 15.12 -3.01
CA GLY A 135 7.45 15.29 -1.87
C GLY A 135 6.76 15.65 -0.55
N LYS A 136 5.46 15.94 -0.54
CA LYS A 136 4.68 16.12 0.71
C LYS A 136 4.24 14.79 1.35
N GLY A 137 4.37 13.68 0.63
CA GLY A 137 3.99 12.36 1.10
C GLY A 137 2.48 12.22 1.34
N LEU A 138 2.09 11.07 1.91
CA LEU A 138 0.68 10.79 2.24
C LEU A 138 0.16 11.67 3.39
N GLU A 139 1.04 12.09 4.30
CA GLU A 139 0.65 12.99 5.41
C GLU A 139 0.19 14.35 4.91
N GLY A 140 0.82 14.88 3.85
CA GLY A 140 0.47 16.16 3.24
C GLY A 140 -0.91 16.23 2.59
N CYS A 141 -1.57 15.09 2.34
CA CYS A 141 -2.90 15.03 1.75
C CYS A 141 -3.98 14.52 2.72
N GLY A 142 -3.71 14.50 4.03
CA GLY A 142 -4.69 14.04 5.02
C GLY A 142 -5.10 12.57 4.81
N TYR A 143 -4.15 11.74 4.39
CA TYR A 143 -4.38 10.34 4.06
C TYR A 143 -4.70 9.53 5.32
N SER A 144 -5.80 8.77 5.27
CA SER A 144 -6.11 7.74 6.26
C SER A 144 -6.51 6.44 5.55
N ARG A 145 -6.41 5.32 6.27
CA ARG A 145 -6.61 3.96 5.74
C ARG A 145 -7.44 3.12 6.71
N CYS A 146 -8.33 2.28 6.19
CA CYS A 146 -9.18 1.45 7.03
C CYS A 146 -8.44 0.32 7.75
N GLY A 147 -7.85 -0.60 6.98
CA GLY A 147 -7.14 -1.77 7.50
C GLY A 147 -5.65 -1.70 7.18
N ARG A 148 -4.77 -1.98 8.13
CA ARG A 148 -3.32 -2.12 7.85
C ARG A 148 -3.01 -3.60 7.63
N THR A 149 -3.03 -4.04 6.37
CA THR A 149 -2.72 -5.43 6.01
C THR A 149 -1.20 -5.70 6.10
N ASP A 150 -0.85 -6.88 6.62
CA ASP A 150 0.53 -7.32 6.77
C ASP A 150 1.14 -7.73 5.41
N ARG A 151 2.45 -7.99 5.40
CA ARG A 151 3.14 -8.55 4.24
C ARG A 151 2.45 -9.84 3.76
N GLY A 152 2.23 -9.93 2.45
CA GLY A 152 1.58 -11.07 1.79
C GLY A 152 0.05 -11.04 1.83
N VAL A 153 -0.57 -10.23 2.70
CA VAL A 153 -2.02 -10.16 2.86
C VAL A 153 -2.64 -9.31 1.76
N SER A 154 -3.63 -9.86 1.06
CA SER A 154 -4.33 -9.18 -0.03
C SER A 154 -5.47 -8.29 0.50
N GLY A 155 -5.92 -7.34 -0.32
CA GLY A 155 -7.09 -6.52 -0.02
C GLY A 155 -8.02 -6.48 -1.22
N GLU A 156 -9.29 -6.82 -1.03
CA GLU A 156 -10.30 -6.76 -2.09
C GLU A 156 -11.12 -5.47 -2.02
N GLY A 157 -11.47 -5.05 -0.80
CA GLY A 157 -12.25 -3.85 -0.52
C GLY A 157 -11.58 -2.96 0.53
N GLN A 158 -10.30 -2.65 0.34
CA GLN A 158 -9.61 -1.68 1.18
C GLN A 158 -10.17 -0.29 0.90
N VAL A 159 -10.33 0.54 1.93
CA VAL A 159 -10.78 1.92 1.78
C VAL A 159 -9.77 2.88 2.37
N VAL A 160 -9.50 3.95 1.63
CA VAL A 160 -8.64 5.07 2.05
C VAL A 160 -9.37 6.38 1.78
N ASN A 161 -9.03 7.43 2.52
CA ASN A 161 -9.50 8.79 2.24
C ASN A 161 -8.33 9.77 2.22
N LEU A 162 -8.44 10.81 1.39
CA LEU A 162 -7.39 11.79 1.13
C LEU A 162 -7.94 13.01 0.38
N TRP A 163 -7.22 14.12 0.48
CA TRP A 163 -7.44 15.34 -0.29
C TRP A 163 -6.71 15.27 -1.63
N VAL A 164 -7.42 15.52 -2.72
CA VAL A 164 -6.85 15.50 -4.07
C VAL A 164 -7.24 16.74 -4.87
N ARG A 165 -6.45 17.07 -5.89
CA ARG A 165 -6.79 18.09 -6.87
C ARG A 165 -8.12 17.79 -7.56
N SER A 166 -8.96 18.81 -7.68
CA SER A 166 -10.29 18.80 -8.29
C SER A 166 -10.31 19.64 -9.58
N LEU A 167 -11.19 19.31 -10.53
CA LEU A 167 -11.56 20.21 -11.64
C LEU A 167 -12.73 21.12 -11.27
N ARG A 168 -13.45 20.79 -10.19
CA ARG A 168 -14.64 21.49 -9.72
C ARG A 168 -14.32 22.48 -8.63
N THR A 169 -14.95 23.64 -8.72
CA THR A 169 -15.24 24.56 -7.63
C THR A 169 -16.66 24.33 -7.11
N PRO A 170 -17.01 24.85 -5.92
CA PRO A 170 -18.35 24.72 -5.34
C PRO A 170 -19.50 25.17 -6.26
N ASN A 171 -19.23 26.08 -7.20
CA ASN A 171 -20.24 26.69 -8.08
C ASN A 171 -20.37 26.03 -9.46
N ASP A 172 -19.54 25.03 -9.80
CA ASP A 172 -19.51 24.42 -11.14
C ASP A 172 -20.64 23.40 -11.39
N GLY A 173 -21.55 23.19 -10.42
CA GLY A 173 -22.56 22.14 -10.43
C GLY A 173 -22.00 20.74 -10.10
N GLY A 174 -22.85 19.71 -10.10
CA GLY A 174 -22.48 18.34 -9.67
C GLY A 174 -23.20 17.97 -8.37
N GLU A 175 -22.57 17.13 -7.54
CA GLU A 175 -23.07 16.91 -6.17
C GLU A 175 -22.57 18.01 -5.22
N GLU A 176 -23.51 18.63 -4.50
CA GLU A 176 -23.20 19.65 -3.51
C GLU A 176 -22.46 19.03 -2.32
N LEU A 177 -21.29 19.57 -2.01
CA LEU A 177 -20.48 19.18 -0.85
C LEU A 177 -20.28 20.40 0.07
N PRO A 178 -20.31 20.23 1.39
CA PRO A 178 -20.04 21.33 2.32
C PRO A 178 -18.64 21.92 2.12
N LEU A 179 -18.53 23.26 2.15
CA LEU A 179 -17.27 23.98 1.92
C LEU A 179 -16.17 23.62 2.92
N GLU A 180 -16.52 23.26 4.15
CA GLU A 180 -15.55 22.98 5.22
C GLU A 180 -14.99 21.55 5.16
N ILE A 181 -15.73 20.63 4.54
CA ILE A 181 -15.44 19.19 4.59
C ILE A 181 -15.07 18.65 3.20
N GLY A 182 -15.83 19.04 2.17
CA GLY A 182 -15.74 18.47 0.85
C GLY A 182 -14.75 19.17 -0.06
N TYR A 183 -14.48 20.46 0.13
CA TYR A 183 -13.64 21.27 -0.76
C TYR A 183 -12.62 22.13 -0.01
N LYS A 184 -11.54 22.49 -0.71
CA LYS A 184 -10.74 23.67 -0.36
C LYS A 184 -10.55 24.50 -1.62
N GLU A 185 -10.79 25.79 -1.49
CA GLU A 185 -10.57 26.74 -2.56
C GLU A 185 -9.08 26.86 -2.93
N PRO A 186 -8.76 27.21 -4.18
CA PRO A 186 -7.39 27.52 -4.56
C PRO A 186 -6.87 28.69 -3.72
N LYS A 187 -5.62 28.60 -3.27
CA LYS A 187 -4.95 29.65 -2.48
C LYS A 187 -4.46 30.80 -3.35
N GLU A 188 -4.24 30.54 -4.64
CA GLU A 188 -3.77 31.53 -5.60
C GLU A 188 -4.76 31.60 -6.78
N PRO A 189 -4.99 32.80 -7.32
CA PRO A 189 -5.88 32.95 -8.47
C PRO A 189 -5.33 32.14 -9.64
N ILE A 190 -6.23 31.47 -10.36
CA ILE A 190 -5.90 30.89 -11.66
C ILE A 190 -5.56 32.08 -12.56
N ASN A 191 -4.29 32.27 -12.89
CA ASN A 191 -3.92 33.09 -14.04
C ASN A 191 -4.46 32.37 -15.28
N MET A 192 -5.74 32.61 -15.60
CA MET A 192 -6.23 32.37 -16.94
C MET A 192 -5.35 33.26 -17.80
N VAL A 193 -4.43 32.65 -18.54
CA VAL A 193 -3.53 33.36 -19.44
C VAL A 193 -4.44 34.17 -20.36
N SER A 194 -4.60 35.46 -20.08
CA SER A 194 -5.01 36.43 -21.06
C SER A 194 -4.02 36.25 -22.18
N LYS A 195 -4.55 35.73 -23.28
CA LYS A 195 -4.00 35.69 -24.62
C LYS A 195 -2.70 36.50 -24.68
N LEU A 196 -1.56 35.79 -24.69
CA LEU A 196 -0.25 36.38 -25.00
C LEU A 196 -0.48 37.33 -26.18
N GLU A 197 -0.31 38.61 -25.94
CA GLU A 197 -0.13 39.59 -27.01
C GLU A 197 1.04 39.06 -27.83
N VAL A 198 0.71 38.63 -29.04
CA VAL A 198 1.72 38.28 -30.03
C VAL A 198 2.22 39.63 -30.50
N ASP A 199 3.45 39.98 -30.16
CA ASP A 199 4.17 41.03 -30.87
C ASP A 199 4.12 40.66 -32.36
N ASP A 200 3.37 41.48 -33.11
CA ASP A 200 3.28 41.45 -34.56
C ASP A 200 4.63 41.92 -35.13
N ASP A 201 5.54 40.98 -35.36
CA ASP A 201 6.63 41.17 -36.31
C ASP A 201 6.34 40.32 -37.56
N ASP A 202 5.77 41.05 -38.53
CA ASP A 202 5.85 40.93 -39.99
C ASP A 202 6.47 39.65 -40.57
N ASP A 203 5.62 38.82 -41.20
CA ASP A 203 5.98 38.06 -42.40
C ASP A 203 4.68 37.77 -43.17
N GLY A 204 4.59 38.36 -44.37
CA GLY A 204 3.37 38.53 -45.15
C GLY A 204 2.58 37.25 -45.46
N GLU A 205 1.31 37.22 -45.00
CA GLU A 205 0.25 36.38 -45.56
C GLU A 205 -1.04 37.20 -45.73
N SER A 206 -1.71 37.00 -46.87
CA SER A 206 -2.81 37.80 -47.40
C SER A 206 -4.10 37.83 -46.54
N GLU A 207 -4.79 38.98 -46.57
CA GLU A 207 -5.97 39.29 -45.74
C GLU A 207 -7.19 38.36 -45.93
N GLU A 208 -7.25 37.58 -47.00
CA GLU A 208 -8.38 36.68 -47.29
C GLU A 208 -8.44 35.45 -46.37
N SER A 209 -7.30 35.06 -45.79
CA SER A 209 -7.19 33.97 -44.81
C SER A 209 -7.62 34.39 -43.39
N LYS A 210 -7.55 35.69 -43.05
CA LYS A 210 -7.90 36.22 -41.71
C LYS A 210 -9.42 36.30 -41.48
N LYS A 211 -10.24 36.35 -42.54
CA LYS A 211 -11.72 36.41 -42.42
C LYS A 211 -12.38 35.03 -42.24
N LYS A 212 -11.76 33.93 -42.67
CA LYS A 212 -12.33 32.58 -42.46
C LYS A 212 -12.05 31.99 -41.06
N LEU A 213 -11.03 32.48 -40.34
CA LEU A 213 -10.68 31.97 -39.01
C LEU A 213 -11.39 32.70 -37.84
N ASN A 214 -12.08 33.81 -38.10
CA ASN A 214 -12.76 34.62 -37.08
C ASN A 214 -14.26 34.32 -36.93
N LYS A 215 -14.82 33.32 -37.64
CA LYS A 215 -16.24 32.97 -37.58
C LYS A 215 -16.59 31.78 -36.68
N SER A 216 -15.63 31.25 -35.92
CA SER A 216 -15.83 30.16 -34.94
C SER A 216 -15.47 30.56 -33.50
N LYS A 217 -15.49 31.85 -33.17
CA LYS A 217 -15.64 32.28 -31.77
C LYS A 217 -17.11 32.21 -31.37
N GLU A 218 -17.64 31.00 -31.44
CA GLU A 218 -18.80 30.66 -30.64
C GLU A 218 -18.37 30.71 -29.18
N LYS A 219 -19.18 31.40 -28.37
CA LYS A 219 -19.10 31.43 -26.93
C LYS A 219 -18.83 30.01 -26.43
N VAL A 220 -17.79 29.84 -25.59
CA VAL A 220 -17.62 28.60 -24.84
C VAL A 220 -18.86 28.48 -23.97
N ASP A 221 -19.80 27.67 -24.43
CA ASP A 221 -20.92 27.21 -23.64
C ASP A 221 -20.33 26.54 -22.40
N ASN A 222 -20.74 26.99 -21.20
CA ASN A 222 -20.39 26.40 -19.90
C ASN A 222 -21.04 25.01 -19.78
N SER A 223 -20.73 24.13 -20.72
CA SER A 223 -21.02 22.71 -20.70
C SER A 223 -20.35 22.14 -19.45
N LYS A 224 -21.17 21.87 -18.42
CA LYS A 224 -20.86 21.26 -17.12
C LYS A 224 -19.45 20.67 -17.06
N ILE A 225 -18.50 21.40 -16.48
CA ILE A 225 -17.13 20.92 -16.20
C ILE A 225 -17.24 19.54 -15.56
N SER A 226 -16.66 18.48 -16.12
CA SER A 226 -16.71 17.15 -15.49
C SER A 226 -15.52 16.97 -14.55
N GLU A 227 -15.74 16.35 -13.39
CA GLU A 227 -14.64 16.03 -12.47
C GLU A 227 -13.66 15.02 -13.08
N TYR A 228 -12.45 14.96 -12.51
CA TYR A 228 -11.46 13.95 -12.87
C TYR A 228 -12.01 12.52 -12.73
N PRO A 229 -11.78 11.65 -13.73
CA PRO A 229 -12.03 10.22 -13.58
C PRO A 229 -10.92 9.58 -12.73
N TYR A 230 -10.92 9.83 -11.42
CA TYR A 230 -9.85 9.39 -10.50
C TYR A 230 -9.46 7.92 -10.67
N PRO A 231 -10.40 6.95 -10.75
CA PRO A 231 -10.03 5.55 -10.94
C PRO A 231 -9.30 5.31 -12.26
N LYS A 232 -9.76 5.92 -13.37
CA LYS A 232 -9.13 5.76 -14.70
C LYS A 232 -7.73 6.37 -14.72
N LEU A 233 -7.58 7.55 -14.13
CA LEU A 233 -6.31 8.28 -14.08
C LEU A 233 -5.26 7.50 -13.27
N LEU A 234 -5.63 7.01 -12.08
CA LEU A 234 -4.75 6.24 -11.22
C LEU A 234 -4.44 4.85 -11.79
N ASN A 235 -5.44 4.13 -12.29
CA ASN A 235 -5.24 2.80 -12.87
C ASN A 235 -4.37 2.83 -14.15
N GLY A 236 -4.29 3.98 -14.84
CA GLY A 236 -3.41 4.16 -15.99
C GLY A 236 -1.91 4.22 -15.64
N VAL A 237 -1.56 4.47 -14.38
CA VAL A 237 -0.17 4.52 -13.91
C VAL A 237 0.17 3.46 -12.85
N LEU A 238 -0.85 2.90 -12.19
CA LEU A 238 -0.68 1.85 -11.19
C LEU A 238 -0.28 0.51 -11.83
N PRO A 239 0.53 -0.31 -11.13
CA PRO A 239 0.89 -1.64 -11.59
C PRO A 239 -0.36 -2.54 -11.72
N PRO A 240 -0.34 -3.59 -12.55
CA PRO A 240 -1.47 -4.51 -12.72
C PRO A 240 -1.97 -5.15 -11.43
N SER A 241 -1.14 -5.24 -10.40
CA SER A 241 -1.44 -5.82 -9.09
C SER A 241 -2.20 -4.89 -8.13
N ILE A 242 -2.46 -3.62 -8.48
CA ILE A 242 -3.24 -2.67 -7.69
C ILE A 242 -4.30 -2.01 -8.58
N ARG A 243 -5.54 -1.94 -8.10
CA ARG A 243 -6.67 -1.33 -8.81
C ARG A 243 -7.50 -0.45 -7.88
N ILE A 244 -7.80 0.74 -8.37
CA ILE A 244 -8.86 1.60 -7.81
C ILE A 244 -10.18 1.12 -8.42
N LEU A 245 -11.09 0.62 -7.58
CA LEU A 245 -12.38 0.10 -8.00
C LEU A 245 -13.43 1.21 -8.13
N ALA A 246 -13.47 2.09 -7.14
CA ALA A 246 -14.47 3.15 -7.03
C ALA A 246 -13.91 4.33 -6.24
N TRP A 247 -14.60 5.46 -6.34
CA TRP A 247 -14.32 6.64 -5.53
C TRP A 247 -15.62 7.23 -4.98
N SER A 248 -15.53 8.07 -3.96
CA SER A 248 -16.68 8.76 -3.38
C SER A 248 -16.27 10.15 -2.92
N PRO A 249 -17.02 11.23 -3.24
CA PRO A 249 -16.82 12.51 -2.58
C PRO A 249 -17.34 12.45 -1.15
N LEU A 250 -16.66 13.14 -0.22
CA LEU A 250 -17.02 13.14 1.19
C LEU A 250 -17.87 14.36 1.53
N LYS A 251 -19.04 14.11 2.11
CA LYS A 251 -20.03 15.13 2.50
C LYS A 251 -20.05 15.41 4.00
N GLU A 252 -19.70 14.41 4.77
CA GLU A 252 -19.68 14.43 6.22
C GLU A 252 -18.26 14.13 6.69
N GLU A 253 -17.97 14.43 7.96
CA GLU A 253 -16.69 14.06 8.55
C GLU A 253 -16.46 12.55 8.40
N PHE A 254 -15.44 12.20 7.64
CA PHE A 254 -15.14 10.82 7.32
C PHE A 254 -13.67 10.53 7.50
N ASP A 255 -13.39 9.48 8.26
CA ASP A 255 -12.10 8.85 8.35
C ASP A 255 -12.24 7.36 8.05
N SER A 256 -11.50 6.88 7.05
CA SER A 256 -11.60 5.49 6.61
C SER A 256 -11.30 4.48 7.73
N ARG A 257 -10.52 4.86 8.76
CA ARG A 257 -10.27 4.03 9.94
C ARG A 257 -11.38 4.16 10.98
N PHE A 258 -11.70 5.38 11.40
CA PHE A 258 -12.56 5.60 12.56
C PHE A 258 -14.05 5.52 12.24
N SER A 259 -14.46 5.87 11.02
CA SER A 259 -15.85 5.76 10.57
C SER A 259 -16.25 4.33 10.15
N CYS A 260 -15.31 3.38 10.13
CA CYS A 260 -15.58 2.01 9.70
C CYS A 260 -16.25 1.19 10.80
N LEU A 261 -17.42 0.64 10.48
CA LEU A 261 -18.27 -0.15 11.36
C LEU A 261 -17.69 -1.54 11.63
N TYR A 262 -17.24 -2.23 10.57
CA TYR A 262 -16.61 -3.54 10.67
C TYR A 262 -15.69 -3.82 9.49
N ARG A 263 -14.72 -4.72 9.73
CA ARG A 263 -13.86 -5.31 8.72
C ARG A 263 -14.18 -6.79 8.57
N HIS A 264 -14.27 -7.24 7.33
CA HIS A 264 -14.50 -8.64 6.98
C HIS A 264 -13.22 -9.22 6.38
N TYR A 265 -12.64 -10.20 7.05
CA TYR A 265 -11.54 -10.99 6.52
C TYR A 265 -12.00 -12.36 6.03
N LYS A 266 -11.42 -12.79 4.92
CA LYS A 266 -11.57 -14.14 4.37
C LYS A 266 -10.23 -14.85 4.42
N TYR A 267 -10.23 -16.11 4.85
CA TYR A 267 -9.04 -16.96 4.85
C TYR A 267 -9.33 -18.26 4.12
N ALA A 268 -8.62 -18.49 3.03
CA ALA A 268 -8.77 -19.68 2.20
C ALA A 268 -7.84 -20.83 2.63
N PHE A 269 -8.33 -22.06 2.67
CA PHE A 269 -7.50 -23.25 2.90
C PHE A 269 -8.20 -24.52 2.38
N HIS A 270 -7.46 -25.62 2.23
CA HIS A 270 -8.01 -26.93 1.91
C HIS A 270 -8.14 -27.77 3.18
N LEU A 271 -9.12 -28.67 3.22
CA LEU A 271 -9.29 -29.58 4.37
C LEU A 271 -8.13 -30.57 4.49
N LYS A 272 -7.57 -31.02 3.37
CA LYS A 272 -6.35 -31.82 3.36
C LYS A 272 -5.13 -30.93 3.28
N THR A 273 -4.23 -31.12 4.24
CA THR A 273 -2.96 -30.39 4.32
C THR A 273 -1.97 -30.91 3.28
N THR A 274 -1.94 -32.24 3.12
CA THR A 274 -1.24 -32.97 2.07
C THR A 274 -2.17 -34.05 1.50
N PRO A 275 -1.89 -34.60 0.29
CA PRO A 275 -2.69 -35.68 -0.27
C PRO A 275 -2.83 -36.92 0.63
N LEU A 276 -1.87 -37.13 1.54
CA LEU A 276 -1.83 -38.28 2.45
C LEU A 276 -2.37 -37.95 3.86
N SER A 277 -2.50 -36.67 4.21
CA SER A 277 -2.98 -36.26 5.54
C SER A 277 -4.48 -36.53 5.73
N LYS A 278 -4.88 -36.86 6.97
CA LYS A 278 -6.29 -36.85 7.39
C LYS A 278 -6.88 -35.44 7.17
N PRO A 279 -8.12 -35.31 6.67
CA PRO A 279 -8.77 -34.01 6.55
C PRO A 279 -8.94 -33.34 7.93
N LEU A 280 -8.84 -32.02 7.96
CA LEU A 280 -9.14 -31.21 9.14
C LEU A 280 -10.60 -31.41 9.58
N ASN A 281 -10.80 -31.52 10.89
CA ASN A 281 -12.11 -31.65 11.49
C ASN A 281 -12.85 -30.30 11.53
N LEU A 282 -13.68 -30.07 10.51
CA LEU A 282 -14.41 -28.81 10.33
C LEU A 282 -15.45 -28.56 11.44
N GLU A 283 -16.03 -29.60 12.03
CA GLU A 283 -17.01 -29.44 13.12
C GLU A 283 -16.35 -28.89 14.39
N LEU A 284 -15.17 -29.39 14.74
CA LEU A 284 -14.39 -28.86 15.85
C LEU A 284 -13.99 -27.40 15.59
N MET A 285 -13.58 -27.08 14.36
CA MET A 285 -13.25 -25.70 13.96
C MET A 285 -14.48 -24.77 14.04
N ARG A 286 -15.66 -25.22 13.59
CA ARG A 286 -16.93 -24.49 13.73
C ARG A 286 -17.26 -24.22 15.19
N LYS A 287 -17.22 -25.26 16.04
CA LYS A 287 -17.45 -25.13 17.49
C LYS A 287 -16.47 -24.12 18.12
N ALA A 288 -15.19 -24.21 17.77
CA ALA A 288 -14.16 -23.30 18.26
C ALA A 288 -14.38 -21.85 17.80
N SER A 289 -14.76 -21.65 16.54
CA SER A 289 -14.99 -20.31 15.98
C SER A 289 -16.13 -19.57 16.65
N ASN A 290 -17.18 -20.27 17.09
CA ASN A 290 -18.29 -19.68 17.85
C ASN A 290 -17.84 -19.09 19.19
N TYR A 291 -16.79 -19.63 19.81
CA TYR A 291 -16.24 -19.08 21.06
C TYR A 291 -15.47 -17.77 20.88
N LEU A 292 -15.16 -17.37 19.65
CA LEU A 292 -14.53 -16.07 19.36
C LEU A 292 -15.54 -14.92 19.38
N ILE A 293 -16.83 -15.19 19.15
CA ILE A 293 -17.88 -14.18 18.97
C ILE A 293 -18.12 -13.44 20.30
N GLY A 294 -18.31 -12.12 20.18
CA GLY A 294 -18.48 -11.22 21.33
C GLY A 294 -17.25 -10.34 21.56
N GLU A 295 -17.29 -9.59 22.66
CA GLU A 295 -16.18 -8.73 23.09
C GLU A 295 -15.27 -9.49 24.06
N ASN A 296 -14.04 -9.77 23.63
CA ASN A 296 -13.07 -10.54 24.41
C ASN A 296 -11.67 -9.92 24.35
N ASP A 297 -10.80 -10.26 25.31
CA ASP A 297 -9.39 -9.88 25.28
C ASP A 297 -8.59 -10.82 24.37
N HIS A 298 -8.07 -10.29 23.27
CA HIS A 298 -7.38 -11.07 22.24
C HIS A 298 -5.85 -10.98 22.33
N ARG A 299 -5.26 -10.61 23.48
CA ARG A 299 -3.78 -10.54 23.63
C ARG A 299 -3.06 -11.84 23.30
N ASN A 300 -3.69 -12.98 23.58
CA ASN A 300 -3.15 -14.31 23.29
C ASN A 300 -3.33 -14.74 21.83
N PHE A 301 -4.00 -13.91 21.04
CA PHE A 301 -4.20 -14.08 19.60
C PHE A 301 -3.50 -13.00 18.80
N CYS A 302 -2.59 -12.18 19.35
CA CYS A 302 -1.95 -11.12 18.58
C CYS A 302 -0.43 -11.09 18.80
N LYS A 303 0.27 -10.34 17.96
CA LYS A 303 1.65 -9.95 18.25
C LYS A 303 1.63 -8.67 19.07
N LEU A 304 2.32 -8.66 20.20
CA LEU A 304 2.46 -7.48 21.04
C LEU A 304 3.47 -6.52 20.42
N ASP A 305 3.10 -5.24 20.34
CA ASP A 305 3.95 -4.17 19.82
C ASP A 305 4.12 -3.09 20.90
N GLY A 306 5.28 -3.12 21.56
CA GLY A 306 5.64 -2.15 22.59
C GLY A 306 5.69 -0.72 22.06
N SER A 307 5.88 -0.48 20.76
CA SER A 307 5.92 0.88 20.22
C SER A 307 4.56 1.58 20.26
N LYS A 308 3.48 0.81 20.29
CA LYS A 308 2.10 1.33 20.32
C LYS A 308 1.57 1.52 21.74
N GLN A 309 2.28 1.01 22.76
CA GLN A 309 1.90 1.13 24.17
C GLN A 309 0.43 0.76 24.42
N ILE A 310 -0.04 -0.29 23.74
CA ILE A 310 -1.45 -0.71 23.80
C ILE A 310 -1.70 -1.33 25.18
N ASN A 311 -2.67 -0.76 25.90
CA ASN A 311 -3.14 -1.33 27.18
C ASN A 311 -4.46 -2.09 27.01
N ASN A 312 -5.26 -1.76 25.99
CA ASN A 312 -6.54 -2.40 25.72
C ASN A 312 -6.47 -3.37 24.52
N HIS A 313 -6.57 -4.66 24.82
CA HIS A 313 -6.56 -5.76 23.86
C HIS A 313 -7.96 -6.32 23.59
N LYS A 314 -9.01 -5.69 24.13
CA LYS A 314 -10.40 -6.09 23.86
C LYS A 314 -10.78 -5.77 22.42
N ARG A 315 -11.35 -6.74 21.72
CA ARG A 315 -11.93 -6.56 20.37
C ARG A 315 -13.25 -7.29 20.30
N THR A 316 -14.13 -6.81 19.42
CA THR A 316 -15.45 -7.39 19.22
C THR A 316 -15.50 -8.13 17.89
N ILE A 317 -15.69 -9.45 17.97
CA ILE A 317 -15.98 -10.29 16.80
C ILE A 317 -17.49 -10.39 16.67
N LEU A 318 -18.01 -9.99 15.51
CA LEU A 318 -19.43 -9.98 15.20
C LEU A 318 -19.88 -11.34 14.64
N LYS A 319 -19.09 -11.92 13.74
CA LYS A 319 -19.39 -13.21 13.10
C LYS A 319 -18.09 -13.96 12.79
N ALA A 320 -18.13 -15.29 12.94
CA ALA A 320 -17.08 -16.20 12.53
C ALA A 320 -17.73 -17.47 11.98
N TYR A 321 -17.50 -17.81 10.71
CA TYR A 321 -18.15 -18.96 10.08
C TYR A 321 -17.34 -19.48 8.88
N PHE A 322 -17.66 -20.69 8.43
CA PHE A 322 -16.99 -21.35 7.31
C PHE A 322 -17.95 -21.51 6.14
N GLU A 323 -17.48 -21.15 4.95
CA GLU A 323 -18.15 -21.38 3.66
C GLU A 323 -17.42 -22.49 2.91
N ASN A 324 -18.18 -23.38 2.28
CA ASN A 324 -17.66 -24.39 1.36
C ASN A 324 -17.96 -23.91 -0.07
N GLU A 325 -17.10 -24.24 -1.04
CA GLU A 325 -17.46 -24.04 -2.44
C GLU A 325 -18.68 -24.91 -2.80
N ILE A 326 -19.79 -24.22 -3.10
CA ILE A 326 -21.05 -24.83 -3.54
C ILE A 326 -20.81 -25.43 -4.94
N ASN A 327 -21.14 -26.70 -5.15
CA ASN A 327 -21.13 -27.31 -6.49
C ASN A 327 -22.19 -26.65 -7.38
N GLU A 328 -21.99 -26.65 -8.71
CA GLU A 328 -23.00 -26.22 -9.69
C GLU A 328 -24.38 -26.90 -9.50
N ASN A 329 -24.42 -28.05 -8.80
CA ASN A 329 -25.62 -28.80 -8.47
C ASN A 329 -26.28 -28.43 -7.12
N ASN A 330 -25.85 -27.38 -6.41
CA ASN A 330 -26.40 -26.94 -5.12
C ASN A 330 -26.43 -28.00 -3.99
N GLU A 331 -25.64 -29.07 -4.09
CA GLU A 331 -25.48 -30.04 -2.99
C GLU A 331 -24.36 -29.60 -2.04
N GLU A 332 -24.67 -29.45 -0.75
CA GLU A 332 -23.70 -29.26 0.34
C GLU A 332 -22.91 -30.55 0.63
N ARG A 333 -22.24 -31.13 -0.37
CA ARG A 333 -21.26 -32.19 -0.13
C ARG A 333 -19.91 -31.56 0.21
N ILE A 334 -19.41 -31.87 1.41
CA ILE A 334 -18.04 -31.55 1.82
C ILE A 334 -17.11 -32.40 0.95
N ASP A 335 -16.60 -31.80 -0.13
CA ASP A 335 -15.52 -32.40 -0.91
C ASP A 335 -14.19 -32.05 -0.23
N GLU A 336 -13.46 -33.06 0.22
CA GLU A 336 -12.21 -32.93 0.96
C GLU A 336 -11.09 -32.28 0.14
N ASN A 337 -11.23 -32.25 -1.19
CA ASN A 337 -10.28 -31.61 -2.11
C ASN A 337 -10.67 -30.16 -2.42
N LYS A 338 -11.81 -29.67 -1.93
CA LYS A 338 -12.25 -28.31 -2.19
C LYS A 338 -11.72 -27.30 -1.17
N LYS A 339 -11.71 -26.07 -1.64
CA LYS A 339 -11.34 -24.90 -0.85
C LYS A 339 -12.47 -24.56 0.12
N ILE A 340 -12.06 -24.30 1.35
CA ILE A 340 -12.87 -23.77 2.44
C ILE A 340 -12.49 -22.31 2.66
N ILE A 341 -13.48 -21.48 2.94
CA ILE A 341 -13.28 -20.06 3.27
C ILE A 341 -13.74 -19.83 4.70
N PHE A 342 -12.80 -19.47 5.58
CA PHE A 342 -13.13 -18.95 6.90
C PHE A 342 -13.41 -17.45 6.81
N ASN A 343 -14.60 -17.06 7.23
CA ASN A 343 -15.09 -15.69 7.27
C ASN A 343 -15.01 -15.18 8.71
N LEU A 344 -14.31 -14.06 8.93
CA LEU A 344 -14.18 -13.41 10.22
C LEU A 344 -14.53 -11.94 10.11
N ILE A 345 -15.57 -11.52 10.83
CA ILE A 345 -16.10 -10.16 10.81
C ILE A 345 -15.99 -9.58 12.21
N GLY A 346 -15.36 -8.41 12.34
CA GLY A 346 -15.17 -7.74 13.63
C GLY A 346 -15.03 -6.23 13.47
N THR A 347 -15.23 -5.49 14.56
CA THR A 347 -15.17 -4.02 14.54
C THR A 347 -13.75 -3.52 14.30
N ALA A 348 -12.76 -4.17 14.93
CA ALA A 348 -11.33 -3.92 14.75
C ALA A 348 -10.50 -5.17 15.08
N PHE A 349 -9.27 -5.22 14.56
CA PHE A 349 -8.34 -6.32 14.80
C PHE A 349 -6.98 -5.81 15.31
N LEU A 350 -6.37 -6.56 16.21
CA LEU A 350 -5.00 -6.36 16.69
C LEU A 350 -3.98 -6.85 15.65
N TRP A 351 -2.72 -6.47 15.83
CA TRP A 351 -1.64 -6.87 14.95
C TRP A 351 -1.51 -8.41 14.89
N HIS A 352 -1.53 -8.96 13.68
CA HIS A 352 -1.51 -10.40 13.40
C HIS A 352 -2.71 -11.21 13.96
N GLN A 353 -3.80 -10.55 14.39
CA GLN A 353 -4.86 -11.23 15.13
C GLN A 353 -5.49 -12.40 14.36
N VAL A 354 -5.90 -12.13 13.11
CA VAL A 354 -6.60 -13.11 12.27
C VAL A 354 -5.72 -14.33 11.98
N ARG A 355 -4.43 -14.11 11.72
CA ARG A 355 -3.46 -15.16 11.42
C ARG A 355 -3.23 -16.09 12.60
N HIS A 356 -3.17 -15.55 13.81
CA HIS A 356 -3.06 -16.33 15.04
C HIS A 356 -4.35 -17.10 15.35
N ILE A 357 -5.54 -16.51 15.12
CA ILE A 357 -6.81 -17.23 15.23
C ILE A 357 -6.80 -18.46 14.31
N ILE A 358 -6.40 -18.28 13.05
CA ILE A 358 -6.30 -19.37 12.08
C ILE A 358 -5.34 -20.47 12.55
N SER A 359 -4.17 -20.12 13.09
CA SER A 359 -3.24 -21.11 13.64
C SER A 359 -3.87 -22.02 14.69
N ILE A 360 -4.64 -21.44 15.61
CA ILE A 360 -5.30 -22.21 16.67
C ILE A 360 -6.44 -23.06 16.08
N LEU A 361 -7.20 -22.52 15.13
CA LEU A 361 -8.20 -23.31 14.42
C LEU A 361 -7.59 -24.49 13.66
N PHE A 362 -6.39 -24.36 13.08
CA PHE A 362 -5.69 -25.48 12.46
C PHE A 362 -5.23 -26.52 13.48
N LEU A 363 -4.73 -26.12 14.65
CA LEU A 363 -4.40 -27.07 15.72
C LEU A 363 -5.62 -27.87 16.19
N ILE A 364 -6.78 -27.20 16.28
CA ILE A 364 -8.06 -27.83 16.63
C ILE A 364 -8.56 -28.74 15.52
N GLY A 365 -8.49 -28.28 14.26
CA GLY A 365 -8.87 -29.06 13.09
C GLY A 365 -8.00 -30.30 12.89
N SER A 366 -6.73 -30.24 13.25
CA SER A 366 -5.82 -31.39 13.29
C SER A 366 -6.01 -32.28 14.53
N GLU A 367 -7.04 -32.03 15.35
CA GLU A 367 -7.37 -32.79 16.57
C GLU A 367 -6.24 -32.78 17.64
N LEU A 368 -5.30 -31.83 17.54
CA LEU A 368 -4.19 -31.67 18.49
C LEU A 368 -4.59 -30.84 19.73
N GLU A 369 -5.61 -29.99 19.57
CA GLU A 369 -6.21 -29.19 20.64
C GLU A 369 -7.73 -29.33 20.64
N LYS A 370 -8.33 -29.14 21.82
CA LYS A 370 -9.79 -29.14 21.95
C LYS A 370 -10.38 -27.75 21.65
N PRO A 371 -11.61 -27.63 21.13
CA PRO A 371 -12.26 -26.33 20.86
C PRO A 371 -12.28 -25.37 22.05
N GLU A 372 -12.36 -25.89 23.27
CA GLU A 372 -12.40 -25.11 24.52
C GLU A 372 -11.12 -24.30 24.76
N ILE A 373 -9.99 -24.62 24.10
CA ILE A 373 -8.75 -23.85 24.20
C ILE A 373 -8.94 -22.38 23.77
N ILE A 374 -9.91 -22.09 22.90
CA ILE A 374 -10.24 -20.71 22.53
C ILE A 374 -10.71 -19.93 23.76
N LYS A 375 -11.63 -20.48 24.55
CA LYS A 375 -12.13 -19.84 25.78
C LYS A 375 -11.00 -19.60 26.78
N ASP A 376 -10.13 -20.60 26.91
CA ASP A 376 -8.97 -20.56 27.77
C ASP A 376 -8.00 -19.43 27.38
N LEU A 377 -7.69 -19.30 26.08
CA LEU A 377 -6.82 -18.24 25.57
C LEU A 377 -7.46 -16.85 25.65
N LEU A 378 -8.79 -16.73 25.62
CA LEU A 378 -9.50 -15.47 25.85
C LEU A 378 -9.58 -15.12 27.35
N ASN A 379 -9.40 -16.10 28.24
CA ASN A 379 -9.41 -15.89 29.69
C ASN A 379 -8.01 -15.50 30.20
N VAL A 380 -7.81 -14.20 30.41
CA VAL A 380 -6.54 -13.62 30.89
C VAL A 380 -6.12 -14.14 32.26
N ASN A 381 -7.05 -14.54 33.13
CA ASN A 381 -6.71 -15.09 34.45
C ASN A 381 -6.08 -16.48 34.33
N LYS A 382 -6.51 -17.27 33.34
CA LYS A 382 -5.95 -18.59 33.06
C LYS A 382 -4.69 -18.51 32.20
N PHE A 383 -4.70 -17.62 31.20
CA PHE A 383 -3.59 -17.39 30.28
C PHE A 383 -3.17 -15.91 30.33
N PRO A 384 -2.30 -15.51 31.29
CA PRO A 384 -1.88 -14.12 31.43
C PRO A 384 -1.01 -13.64 30.27
N SER A 385 -0.32 -14.57 29.59
CA SER A 385 0.46 -14.31 28.38
C SER A 385 0.36 -15.43 27.36
N LYS A 386 0.70 -15.08 26.11
CA LYS A 386 0.50 -15.92 24.93
C LYS A 386 1.42 -17.16 24.96
N PRO A 387 0.91 -18.40 24.77
CA PRO A 387 1.77 -19.55 24.49
C PRO A 387 2.60 -19.35 23.22
N LEU A 388 3.76 -19.99 23.14
CA LEU A 388 4.50 -20.06 21.89
C LEU A 388 3.79 -20.99 20.89
N TYR A 389 3.35 -20.44 19.77
CA TYR A 389 2.86 -21.18 18.61
C TYR A 389 3.13 -20.41 17.32
N ASN A 390 3.26 -21.14 16.22
CA ASN A 390 3.49 -20.57 14.91
C ASN A 390 2.25 -19.79 14.44
N MET A 391 2.49 -18.63 13.85
CA MET A 391 1.46 -17.82 13.24
C MET A 391 1.11 -18.37 11.85
N GLY A 392 -0.15 -18.27 11.45
CA GLY A 392 -0.61 -18.71 10.14
C GLY A 392 -0.03 -17.84 9.03
N ASP A 393 0.07 -18.39 7.83
CA ASP A 393 0.60 -17.68 6.69
C ASP A 393 -0.29 -16.48 6.29
N GLY A 394 0.32 -15.44 5.70
CA GLY A 394 -0.40 -14.23 5.31
C GLY A 394 -1.04 -14.33 3.93
N LEU A 395 -0.55 -15.20 3.07
CA LEU A 395 -0.94 -15.32 1.66
C LEU A 395 -2.43 -15.62 1.46
N PRO A 396 -3.07 -16.55 2.20
CA PRO A 396 -4.48 -16.88 1.98
C PRO A 396 -5.44 -15.89 2.66
N LEU A 397 -4.91 -14.91 3.40
CA LEU A 397 -5.69 -13.91 4.10
C LEU A 397 -5.98 -12.74 3.17
N THR A 398 -7.26 -12.38 3.10
CA THR A 398 -7.73 -11.23 2.33
C THR A 398 -8.62 -10.35 3.21
N LEU A 399 -8.33 -9.04 3.22
CA LEU A 399 -9.30 -8.04 3.69
C LEU A 399 -10.39 -7.91 2.62
N HIS A 400 -11.53 -8.56 2.83
CA HIS A 400 -12.60 -8.66 1.86
C HIS A 400 -13.39 -7.35 1.75
N GLU A 401 -13.82 -6.82 2.89
CA GLU A 401 -14.69 -5.63 2.94
C GLU A 401 -14.39 -4.75 4.15
N CYS A 402 -14.49 -3.44 3.94
CA CYS A 402 -14.60 -2.42 4.98
C CYS A 402 -15.99 -1.79 4.92
N SER A 403 -16.78 -1.93 5.98
CA SER A 403 -18.17 -1.44 5.98
C SER A 403 -18.30 -0.09 6.67
N TYR A 404 -19.21 0.74 6.16
CA TYR A 404 -19.48 2.10 6.59
C TYR A 404 -20.98 2.37 6.54
N GLU A 405 -21.43 3.42 7.23
CA GLU A 405 -22.80 3.89 7.11
C GLU A 405 -23.08 4.38 5.69
N LYS A 406 -24.26 4.02 5.15
CA LYS A 406 -24.65 4.31 3.76
C LYS A 406 -24.77 5.81 3.44
N ILE A 407 -24.84 6.66 4.46
CA ILE A 407 -24.92 8.11 4.29
C ILE A 407 -23.54 8.73 4.02
N LEU A 408 -22.49 8.13 4.58
CA LEU A 408 -21.12 8.65 4.52
C LEU A 408 -20.46 8.49 3.14
N LEU A 409 -20.81 7.42 2.42
CA LEU A 409 -20.16 7.04 1.17
C LEU A 409 -21.17 6.84 0.05
N ASP A 410 -20.98 7.61 -1.03
CA ASP A 410 -21.64 7.44 -2.32
C ASP A 410 -20.62 6.88 -3.33
N TRP A 411 -20.54 5.55 -3.46
CA TRP A 411 -19.56 4.91 -4.34
C TRP A 411 -19.89 5.11 -5.81
N ARG A 412 -18.93 5.68 -6.54
CA ARG A 412 -19.02 6.03 -7.94
C ARG A 412 -17.96 5.30 -8.75
N PHE A 413 -18.33 4.97 -9.97
CA PHE A 413 -17.48 4.30 -10.94
C PHE A 413 -17.10 5.27 -12.06
N SER A 414 -15.86 5.20 -12.55
CA SER A 414 -15.35 6.11 -13.59
C SER A 414 -15.35 7.59 -13.15
N GLY A 415 -15.51 8.55 -14.07
CA GLY A 415 -15.52 9.99 -13.80
C GLY A 415 -16.90 10.63 -13.61
N TYR A 416 -17.93 9.84 -13.31
CA TYR A 416 -19.26 10.38 -13.06
C TYR A 416 -19.28 11.13 -11.72
N ASP A 417 -19.72 12.39 -11.73
CA ASP A 417 -19.68 13.30 -10.58
C ASP A 417 -21.05 13.78 -10.08
N GLY A 418 -22.15 13.33 -10.71
CA GLY A 418 -23.48 13.65 -10.21
C GLY A 418 -23.90 12.75 -9.05
N ASN A 419 -25.09 12.99 -8.50
CA ASN A 419 -25.65 12.15 -7.45
C ASN A 419 -25.90 10.73 -7.99
N TRP A 420 -25.11 9.76 -7.52
CA TRP A 420 -25.19 8.38 -8.00
C TRP A 420 -26.54 7.74 -7.69
N LYS A 421 -27.19 8.12 -6.57
CA LYS A 421 -28.50 7.58 -6.17
C LYS A 421 -29.56 7.84 -7.24
N ASN A 422 -29.51 9.00 -7.88
CA ASN A 422 -30.50 9.46 -8.85
C ASN A 422 -30.30 8.88 -10.27
N LEU A 423 -29.23 8.12 -10.53
CA LEU A 423 -29.02 7.48 -11.82
C LEU A 423 -29.97 6.29 -12.02
N SER A 424 -30.44 6.10 -13.27
CA SER A 424 -31.16 4.90 -13.68
C SER A 424 -30.30 3.65 -13.53
N ILE A 425 -30.93 2.50 -13.34
CA ILE A 425 -30.24 1.22 -13.11
C ILE A 425 -29.41 0.80 -14.33
N GLU A 426 -29.89 1.08 -15.55
CA GLU A 426 -29.20 0.78 -16.81
C GLU A 426 -27.88 1.53 -16.89
N LYS A 427 -27.90 2.83 -16.56
CA LYS A 427 -26.70 3.68 -16.62
C LYS A 427 -25.70 3.35 -15.52
N LYS A 428 -26.19 2.96 -14.33
CA LYS A 428 -25.33 2.39 -13.27
C LYS A 428 -24.64 1.13 -13.75
N ASN A 429 -25.38 0.22 -14.38
CA ASN A 429 -24.84 -1.04 -14.90
C ASN A 429 -23.81 -0.79 -16.02
N GLU A 430 -24.04 0.19 -16.89
CA GLU A 430 -23.08 0.57 -17.94
C GLU A 430 -21.77 1.11 -17.35
N LEU A 431 -21.85 2.07 -16.43
CA LEU A 431 -20.67 2.63 -15.74
C LEU A 431 -19.94 1.58 -14.90
N TYR A 432 -20.70 0.71 -14.24
CA TYR A 432 -20.17 -0.43 -13.49
C TYR A 432 -19.42 -1.40 -14.42
N LYS A 433 -20.02 -1.82 -15.54
CA LYS A 433 -19.35 -2.68 -16.54
C LYS A 433 -18.07 -2.04 -17.06
N PHE A 434 -18.10 -0.74 -17.39
CA PHE A 434 -16.91 -0.04 -17.84
C PHE A 434 -15.79 -0.02 -16.79
N ALA A 435 -16.12 0.21 -15.52
CA ALA A 435 -15.14 0.13 -14.43
C ALA A 435 -14.68 -1.32 -14.17
N MET A 436 -15.57 -2.30 -14.33
CA MET A 436 -15.29 -3.72 -14.11
C MET A 436 -14.57 -4.41 -15.27
N ASN A 437 -14.55 -3.86 -16.48
CA ASN A 437 -13.64 -4.35 -17.54
C ASN A 437 -12.16 -4.28 -17.08
N GLY A 438 -11.81 -3.32 -16.21
CA GLY A 438 -10.50 -3.27 -15.54
C GLY A 438 -10.31 -4.39 -14.51
N ARG A 439 -11.40 -4.84 -13.86
CA ARG A 439 -11.43 -5.97 -12.91
C ARG A 439 -11.31 -7.31 -13.64
N GLU A 440 -11.93 -7.50 -14.81
CA GLU A 440 -11.70 -8.71 -15.62
C GLU A 440 -10.23 -8.83 -16.06
N SER A 441 -9.60 -7.72 -16.46
CA SER A 441 -8.16 -7.70 -16.74
C SER A 441 -7.32 -8.02 -15.49
N PHE A 442 -7.75 -7.53 -14.32
CA PHE A 442 -7.13 -7.83 -13.03
C PHE A 442 -7.27 -9.32 -12.66
N GLU A 443 -8.46 -9.90 -12.78
CA GLU A 443 -8.75 -11.32 -12.54
C GLU A 443 -8.04 -12.23 -13.53
N ARG A 444 -7.99 -11.86 -14.82
CA ARG A 444 -7.14 -12.55 -15.82
C ARG A 444 -5.67 -12.50 -15.45
N ASN A 445 -5.19 -11.38 -14.90
CA ASN A 445 -3.81 -11.28 -14.43
C ASN A 445 -3.56 -12.23 -13.25
N LEU A 446 -4.49 -12.33 -12.30
CA LEU A 446 -4.41 -13.32 -11.22
C LEU A 446 -4.36 -14.75 -11.76
N LEU A 447 -5.22 -15.08 -12.72
CA LEU A 447 -5.23 -16.40 -13.33
C LEU A 447 -3.88 -16.67 -14.01
N ASN A 448 -3.34 -15.71 -14.76
CA ASN A 448 -2.03 -15.82 -15.39
C ASN A 448 -0.91 -15.99 -14.36
N LEU A 449 -0.93 -15.23 -13.26
CA LEU A 449 0.07 -15.35 -12.20
C LEU A 449 -0.04 -16.68 -11.45
N SER A 450 -1.26 -17.16 -11.23
CA SER A 450 -1.54 -18.50 -10.67
C SER A 450 -0.99 -19.59 -11.58
N GLN A 451 -1.28 -19.53 -12.88
CA GLN A 451 -0.75 -20.47 -13.88
C GLN A 451 0.79 -20.41 -13.95
N GLN A 452 1.38 -19.21 -13.88
CA GLN A 452 2.84 -19.07 -13.84
C GLN A 452 3.44 -19.66 -12.55
N ALA A 453 2.80 -19.45 -11.40
CA ALA A 453 3.22 -20.04 -10.14
C ALA A 453 3.12 -21.56 -10.18
N GLU A 454 2.04 -22.11 -10.76
CA GLU A 454 1.86 -23.53 -10.97
C GLU A 454 2.91 -24.11 -11.92
N LEU A 455 3.17 -23.48 -13.07
CA LEU A 455 4.22 -23.89 -14.00
C LEU A 455 5.60 -23.87 -13.35
N LYS A 456 5.93 -22.82 -12.57
CA LYS A 456 7.18 -22.75 -11.80
C LYS A 456 7.25 -23.86 -10.76
N SER A 457 6.16 -24.11 -10.04
CA SER A 457 6.07 -25.21 -9.07
C SER A 457 6.28 -26.56 -9.77
N TRP A 458 5.68 -26.78 -10.94
CA TRP A 458 5.90 -27.98 -11.76
C TRP A 458 7.34 -28.11 -12.24
N GLN A 459 7.98 -27.01 -12.64
CA GLN A 459 9.38 -26.99 -13.05
C GLN A 459 10.31 -27.27 -11.86
N ILE A 460 10.05 -26.69 -10.70
CA ILE A 460 10.79 -26.93 -9.45
C ILE A 460 10.60 -28.37 -9.01
N ASN A 461 9.36 -28.85 -8.91
CA ASN A 461 9.04 -30.22 -8.54
C ASN A 461 9.57 -31.22 -9.56
N GLY A 462 9.53 -30.89 -10.86
CA GLY A 462 10.16 -31.68 -11.93
C GLY A 462 11.68 -31.74 -11.79
N SER A 463 12.31 -30.63 -11.45
CA SER A 463 13.75 -30.54 -11.17
C SER A 463 14.11 -31.30 -9.90
N LEU A 464 13.30 -31.21 -8.85
CA LEU A 464 13.44 -31.98 -7.61
C LEU A 464 13.25 -33.48 -7.87
N ARG A 465 12.27 -33.88 -8.69
CA ARG A 465 12.08 -35.27 -9.13
C ARG A 465 13.29 -35.78 -9.90
N LYS A 466 13.85 -34.97 -10.80
CA LYS A 466 15.05 -35.32 -11.58
C LYS A 466 16.31 -35.39 -10.70
N LEU A 467 16.47 -34.46 -9.76
CA LEU A 467 17.50 -34.52 -8.72
C LEU A 467 17.34 -35.81 -7.90
N HIS A 468 16.13 -36.14 -7.46
CA HIS A 468 15.82 -37.36 -6.74
C HIS A 468 16.13 -38.63 -7.54
N GLN A 469 15.95 -38.61 -8.86
CA GLN A 469 16.31 -39.71 -9.75
C GLN A 469 17.83 -39.84 -9.91
N ILE A 470 18.56 -38.72 -9.99
CA ILE A 470 20.01 -38.67 -10.19
C ILE A 470 20.77 -39.08 -8.92
N TYR A 471 20.34 -38.60 -7.75
CA TYR A 471 21.02 -38.89 -6.48
C TYR A 471 20.71 -40.29 -5.92
N GLY A 472 19.92 -41.10 -6.64
CA GLY A 472 19.39 -42.36 -6.15
C GLY A 472 18.34 -42.09 -5.07
N GLY A 473 17.22 -42.80 -5.14
CA GLY A 473 16.09 -42.63 -4.23
C GLY A 473 16.54 -42.71 -2.78
N LEU A 474 16.77 -41.54 -2.19
CA LEU A 474 16.66 -41.32 -0.78
C LEU A 474 15.22 -41.76 -0.49
N ASN A 475 15.03 -42.79 0.33
CA ASN A 475 13.72 -43.24 0.83
C ASN A 475 13.03 -42.14 1.70
N THR A 476 13.16 -40.87 1.30
CA THR A 476 12.74 -39.62 1.93
C THR A 476 11.86 -38.76 1.00
N LEU A 477 11.08 -39.38 0.13
CA LEU A 477 9.65 -39.19 0.38
C LEU A 477 9.44 -39.98 1.66
N GLN A 478 9.51 -39.29 2.81
CA GLN A 478 9.14 -39.88 4.07
C GLN A 478 7.81 -40.59 3.77
N LYS A 479 7.80 -41.94 3.75
CA LYS A 479 6.71 -42.64 4.42
C LYS A 479 6.56 -41.82 5.68
N ASP A 480 5.46 -41.10 5.83
CA ASP A 480 5.12 -40.45 7.11
C ASP A 480 5.54 -41.48 8.15
N LYS A 481 6.66 -41.24 8.84
CA LYS A 481 7.09 -42.22 9.84
C LYS A 481 5.86 -42.29 10.73
N GLU A 482 5.31 -43.47 11.01
CA GLU A 482 3.96 -43.66 11.59
C GLU A 482 3.65 -42.80 12.84
N ASN A 483 4.66 -42.11 13.41
CA ASN A 483 4.60 -41.19 14.53
C ASN A 483 4.91 -39.69 14.20
N GLN A 484 4.89 -39.22 12.95
CA GLN A 484 5.05 -37.80 12.63
C GLN A 484 3.70 -37.07 12.68
N ILE A 485 3.66 -35.98 13.44
CA ILE A 485 2.50 -35.10 13.56
C ILE A 485 2.66 -33.96 12.55
N ILE A 486 1.69 -33.84 11.65
CA ILE A 486 1.65 -32.83 10.61
C ILE A 486 0.39 -31.97 10.80
N TYR A 487 0.56 -30.66 10.81
CA TYR A 487 -0.55 -29.71 10.82
C TYR A 487 -0.26 -28.47 9.96
N PRO A 488 -1.28 -27.84 9.37
CA PRO A 488 -1.08 -26.72 8.46
C PRO A 488 -0.77 -25.42 9.19
N LEU A 489 0.05 -24.58 8.55
CA LEU A 489 0.20 -23.16 8.88
C LEU A 489 -0.54 -22.28 7.85
N GLY A 490 -1.02 -22.87 6.75
CA GLY A 490 -1.71 -22.18 5.67
C GLY A 490 -0.76 -21.74 4.56
N GLY A 491 -1.30 -21.30 3.42
CA GLY A 491 -0.48 -20.93 2.26
C GLY A 491 0.31 -22.09 1.64
N GLY A 492 -0.06 -23.34 1.95
CA GLY A 492 0.70 -24.54 1.60
C GLY A 492 1.84 -24.87 2.58
N GLU A 493 2.07 -24.04 3.61
CA GLU A 493 3.04 -24.33 4.65
C GLU A 493 2.49 -25.31 5.69
N ILE A 494 3.36 -26.20 6.15
CA ILE A 494 3.06 -27.26 7.12
C ILE A 494 4.12 -27.25 8.22
N ASN A 495 3.72 -27.66 9.42
CA ASN A 495 4.65 -27.95 10.50
C ASN A 495 4.72 -29.47 10.68
N ILE A 496 5.93 -30.01 10.80
CA ILE A 496 6.20 -31.44 11.00
C ILE A 496 6.96 -31.57 12.32
N SER A 497 6.41 -32.34 13.26
CA SER A 497 7.06 -32.65 14.54
C SER A 497 6.92 -34.12 14.89
N HIS A 498 7.86 -34.65 15.67
CA HIS A 498 7.77 -35.98 16.25
C HIS A 498 6.91 -36.03 17.52
N GLN A 499 6.76 -34.90 18.21
CA GLN A 499 5.96 -34.80 19.43
C GLN A 499 5.20 -33.48 19.45
N TYR A 500 3.93 -33.55 19.86
CA TYR A 500 3.11 -32.37 20.06
C TYR A 500 3.03 -32.01 21.54
N THR A 501 3.49 -30.81 21.88
CA THR A 501 3.27 -30.22 23.20
C THR A 501 2.01 -29.36 23.17
N LYS A 502 1.03 -29.68 24.03
CA LYS A 502 -0.20 -28.89 24.16
C LYS A 502 0.09 -27.44 24.53
N LEU A 503 -0.72 -26.51 24.03
CA LEU A 503 -0.57 -25.06 24.24
C LEU A 503 -0.56 -24.66 25.72
N GLU A 504 -1.24 -25.41 26.58
CA GLU A 504 -1.23 -25.21 28.03
C GLU A 504 0.16 -25.43 28.66
N ASN A 505 0.96 -26.33 28.08
CA ASN A 505 2.27 -26.75 28.60
C ASN A 505 3.44 -26.07 27.89
N ARG A 506 3.19 -25.22 26.89
CA ARG A 506 4.25 -24.51 26.17
C ARG A 506 4.77 -23.32 26.97
N HIS A 507 6.04 -23.00 26.74
CA HIS A 507 6.63 -21.77 27.23
C HIS A 507 5.76 -20.56 26.85
N ARG A 508 5.67 -19.60 27.77
CA ARG A 508 4.82 -18.42 27.64
C ARG A 508 5.65 -17.22 27.17
N GLY A 509 5.04 -16.36 26.35
CA GLY A 509 5.60 -15.07 26.03
C GLY A 509 5.54 -14.10 27.21
N GLU A 510 6.04 -12.90 26.98
CA GLU A 510 5.94 -11.78 27.92
C GLU A 510 4.50 -11.25 28.00
N THR A 511 4.14 -10.68 29.15
CA THR A 511 2.86 -10.00 29.32
C THR A 511 2.88 -8.64 28.60
N PRO A 512 1.71 -8.09 28.20
CA PRO A 512 1.66 -6.76 27.58
C PRO A 512 2.33 -5.66 28.40
N GLN A 513 2.20 -5.72 29.73
CA GLN A 513 2.82 -4.76 30.64
C GLN A 513 4.35 -4.81 30.56
N VAL A 514 4.93 -6.01 30.55
CA VAL A 514 6.38 -6.20 30.44
C VAL A 514 6.90 -5.72 29.09
N VAL A 515 6.20 -6.05 27.99
CA VAL A 515 6.58 -5.60 26.64
C VAL A 515 6.56 -4.07 26.54
N ASN A 516 5.50 -3.43 27.04
CA ASN A 516 5.38 -1.97 27.03
C ASN A 516 6.45 -1.30 27.91
N GLU A 517 6.73 -1.84 29.09
CA GLU A 517 7.76 -1.35 30.00
C GLU A 517 9.16 -1.46 29.40
N LYS A 518 9.53 -2.63 28.86
CA LYS A 518 10.82 -2.83 28.20
C LYS A 518 11.05 -1.84 27.07
N TRP A 519 10.03 -1.58 26.25
CA TRP A 519 10.13 -0.59 25.18
C TRP A 519 10.34 0.83 25.71
N ARG A 520 9.63 1.23 26.77
CA ARG A 520 9.78 2.54 27.42
C ARG A 520 11.18 2.75 27.97
N ILE A 521 11.72 1.74 28.67
CA ILE A 521 13.09 1.76 29.19
C ILE A 521 14.10 1.85 28.04
N ALA A 522 13.92 1.08 26.97
CA ALA A 522 14.81 1.11 25.81
C ALA A 522 14.83 2.49 25.13
N LYS A 523 13.66 3.12 24.95
CA LYS A 523 13.52 4.49 24.43
C LYS A 523 14.12 5.55 25.38
N GLY A 524 13.94 5.39 26.69
CA GLY A 524 14.55 6.27 27.68
C GLY A 524 16.08 6.20 27.66
N ARG A 525 16.64 5.00 27.49
CA ARG A 525 18.09 4.79 27.36
C ARG A 525 18.67 5.36 26.06
N THR A 526 17.96 5.27 24.94
CA THR A 526 18.41 5.91 23.68
C THR A 526 18.29 7.43 23.73
N GLY A 527 17.28 7.99 24.42
CA GLY A 527 17.21 9.43 24.71
C GLY A 527 18.34 9.93 25.62
N LEU A 528 18.76 9.13 26.60
CA LEU A 528 19.91 9.42 27.46
C LEU A 528 21.26 9.29 26.73
N LYS A 529 21.39 8.38 25.76
CA LYS A 529 22.59 8.30 24.90
C LYS A 529 22.72 9.52 23.98
N GLY A 530 21.61 10.11 23.52
CA GLY A 530 21.63 11.40 22.81
C GLY A 530 22.13 12.55 23.69
N LYS A 531 21.71 12.59 24.96
CA LYS A 531 22.17 13.62 25.92
C LYS A 531 23.59 13.42 26.46
N LYS A 532 24.16 12.21 26.36
CA LYS A 532 25.58 11.98 26.69
C LYS A 532 26.53 12.48 25.59
N GLY A 533 26.12 12.40 24.33
CA GLY A 533 26.88 12.97 23.21
C GLY A 533 26.97 14.51 23.23
N GLU A 534 25.98 15.20 23.82
CA GLU A 534 26.03 16.65 24.02
C GLU A 534 26.83 17.08 25.27
N LYS A 535 27.01 16.19 26.25
CA LYS A 535 27.80 16.50 27.46
C LYS A 535 29.29 16.17 27.34
N GLU A 536 29.68 15.29 26.43
CA GLU A 536 31.10 15.00 26.18
C GLU A 536 31.76 16.05 25.26
N ASN A 537 31.00 16.87 24.53
CA ASN A 537 31.50 18.02 23.75
C ASN A 537 31.52 19.36 24.51
N LEU A 538 31.21 19.37 25.82
CA LEU A 538 31.15 20.56 26.66
C LEU A 538 32.18 20.56 27.82
N VAL A 539 33.13 19.62 27.81
CA VAL A 539 34.18 19.47 28.84
C VAL A 539 35.61 19.63 28.26
N GLU A 540 35.76 19.84 26.95
CA GLU A 540 37.08 20.02 26.29
C GLU A 540 37.42 21.48 25.90
N SER A 541 36.69 22.50 26.40
CA SER A 541 36.93 23.91 26.04
C SER A 541 37.16 24.86 27.22
N VAL A 542 37.62 24.36 28.38
CA VAL A 542 38.08 25.23 29.49
C VAL A 542 39.40 24.72 30.04
N GLN A 543 40.46 24.87 29.24
CA GLN A 543 41.85 24.90 29.67
C GLN A 543 42.61 25.57 28.51
N ASP A 544 42.78 26.89 28.64
CA ASP A 544 43.85 27.72 28.08
C ASP A 544 43.36 29.16 27.99
N GLU A 545 43.71 29.97 29.00
CA GLU A 545 44.15 31.37 28.89
C GLU A 545 44.34 31.91 30.33
N ASP A 546 45.58 31.75 30.81
CA ASP A 546 46.17 32.56 31.88
C ASP A 546 46.63 33.91 31.30
N GLU A 547 46.55 34.96 32.12
CA GLU A 547 47.02 36.37 31.99
C GLU A 547 45.96 37.47 31.76
#